data_AF-A0A2E1W618-F1
#
_entry.id   AF-A0A2E1W618-F1
#
_cell.length_a   1.000
_cell.length_b   1.000
_cell.length_c   1.000
_cell.angle_alpha   90.00
_cell.angle_beta   90.00
_cell.angle_gamma   90.00
#
_symmetry.space_group_name_H-M   'P 1'
#
loop_
_entity.id
_entity.type
_entity.pdbx_description
1 polymer ?
#
loop_
_entity_poly.entity_id
_entity_poly.type
_entity_poly.pdbx_seq_one_letter_code
_entity_poly.pdbx_strand_id
1 'polypeptide(L)'
;MGCTNLDERHVFNYKIEGTAEYVDDIYVVMGPGIDWRANEQVTLPLDISHDIYGTELDYGFEAESSDSSADVILKVFIDGELIEEQSEFLFDSASSTYSIKIFGVFKD
;
A
#
# COMPACT_ATOMS: atom_id res chain seq x y z
N MET A 1 11.16 28.82 -19.26
CA MET A 1 9.99 27.93 -19.21
C MET A 1 10.49 26.57 -18.78
N GLY A 2 9.94 26.04 -17.71
CA GLY A 2 10.35 24.77 -17.12
C GLY A 2 9.66 24.66 -15.79
N CYS A 3 8.32 24.66 -15.84
CA CYS A 3 7.51 24.37 -14.67
C CYS A 3 7.92 22.99 -14.19
N THR A 4 8.53 22.94 -13.01
CA THR A 4 8.61 21.72 -12.22
C THR A 4 7.18 21.25 -12.01
N ASN A 5 6.88 19.98 -12.30
CA ASN A 5 5.59 19.30 -12.03
C ASN A 5 5.29 19.17 -10.52
N LEU A 6 5.59 20.22 -9.74
CA LEU A 6 5.30 20.38 -8.32
C LEU A 6 3.92 21.02 -8.09
N ASP A 7 3.17 21.30 -9.16
CA ASP A 7 1.90 22.02 -9.08
C ASP A 7 0.69 21.08 -8.85
N GLU A 8 0.85 19.77 -9.09
CA GLU A 8 -0.20 18.76 -8.93
C GLU A 8 0.04 17.95 -7.66
N ARG A 9 -0.64 18.34 -6.59
CA ARG A 9 -0.59 17.67 -5.29
C ARG A 9 -1.63 16.55 -5.26
N HIS A 10 -1.17 15.35 -4.94
CA HIS A 10 -2.01 14.19 -4.68
C HIS A 10 -1.83 13.70 -3.23
N VAL A 11 -2.88 13.15 -2.64
CA VAL A 11 -2.83 12.53 -1.30
C VAL A 11 -3.01 11.04 -1.47
N PHE A 12 -1.93 10.29 -1.22
CA PHE A 12 -1.98 8.84 -1.22
C PHE A 12 -2.39 8.36 0.16
N ASN A 13 -3.29 7.38 0.23
CA ASN A 13 -3.78 6.82 1.47
C ASN A 13 -3.94 5.30 1.37
N TYR A 14 -3.34 4.59 2.31
CA TYR A 14 -3.25 3.14 2.35
C TYR A 14 -3.94 2.66 3.60
N LYS A 15 -4.95 1.80 3.44
CA LYS A 15 -5.73 1.26 4.55
C LYS A 15 -5.72 -0.24 4.51
N ILE A 16 -5.44 -0.83 5.67
CA ILE A 16 -5.62 -2.25 5.90
C ILE A 16 -6.76 -2.43 6.90
N GLU A 17 -7.80 -3.11 6.42
CA GLU A 17 -9.01 -3.45 7.16
C GLU A 17 -9.13 -4.98 7.28
N GLY A 18 -10.18 -5.44 7.96
CA GLY A 18 -10.45 -6.86 8.20
C GLY A 18 -10.59 -7.17 9.68
N THR A 19 -10.67 -8.45 10.01
CA THR A 19 -10.82 -8.94 11.39
C THR A 19 -9.53 -9.53 11.96
N ALA A 20 -8.47 -9.66 11.17
CA ALA A 20 -7.15 -10.03 11.68
C ALA A 20 -6.62 -8.97 12.67
N GLU A 21 -5.93 -9.41 13.73
CA GLU A 21 -5.36 -8.51 14.74
C GLU A 21 -3.99 -7.97 14.32
N TYR A 22 -3.26 -8.70 13.47
CA TYR A 22 -1.93 -8.33 13.00
C TYR A 22 -1.61 -8.93 11.63
N VAL A 23 -0.57 -8.38 11.00
CA VAL A 23 0.19 -9.00 9.90
C VAL A 23 1.67 -9.01 10.26
N ASP A 24 2.46 -9.86 9.62
CA ASP A 24 3.86 -10.07 9.97
C ASP A 24 4.78 -8.98 9.37
N ASP A 25 4.41 -8.43 8.22
CA ASP A 25 5.14 -7.34 7.55
C ASP A 25 4.19 -6.48 6.71
N ILE A 26 4.56 -5.22 6.51
CA ILE A 26 3.93 -4.28 5.60
C ILE A 26 5.00 -3.51 4.84
N TYR A 27 4.82 -3.41 3.53
CA TYR A 27 5.61 -2.57 2.65
C TYR A 27 4.71 -1.63 1.85
N VAL A 28 5.07 -0.35 1.79
CA VAL A 28 4.29 0.69 1.11
C VAL A 28 5.21 1.52 0.22
N VAL A 29 4.83 1.73 -1.03
CA VAL A 29 5.44 2.69 -1.96
C VAL A 29 4.47 3.84 -2.13
N MET A 30 4.92 5.04 -1.77
CA MET A 30 4.13 6.28 -1.71
C MET A 30 4.62 7.30 -2.74
N GLY A 31 5.05 6.82 -3.91
CA GLY A 31 5.57 7.60 -5.04
C GLY A 31 7.10 7.62 -5.18
N PRO A 32 7.63 8.48 -6.06
CA PRO A 32 9.00 8.37 -6.55
C PRO A 32 10.06 8.51 -5.45
N GLY A 33 10.70 7.38 -5.13
CA GLY A 33 11.76 7.30 -4.12
C GLY A 33 11.26 7.40 -2.67
N ILE A 34 9.96 7.23 -2.44
CA ILE A 34 9.35 7.24 -1.11
C ILE A 34 8.72 5.88 -0.84
N ASP A 35 9.40 5.08 -0.02
CA ASP A 35 8.92 3.80 0.46
C ASP A 35 9.03 3.70 1.98
N TRP A 36 8.19 2.84 2.56
CA TRP A 36 8.17 2.54 3.98
C TRP A 36 7.95 1.05 4.19
N ARG A 37 8.64 0.47 5.18
CA ARG A 37 8.48 -0.92 5.58
C ARG A 37 8.40 -1.04 7.10
N ALA A 38 7.48 -1.85 7.58
CA ALA A 38 7.48 -2.26 8.97
C ALA A 38 8.57 -3.31 9.20
N ASN A 39 9.45 -3.13 10.18
CA ASN A 39 10.50 -4.12 10.47
C ASN A 39 10.04 -5.18 11.49
N GLU A 40 8.75 -5.20 11.81
CA GLU A 40 8.14 -6.06 12.83
C GLU A 40 6.64 -6.22 12.56
N GLN A 41 6.02 -7.15 13.30
CA GLN A 41 4.59 -7.41 13.26
C GLN A 41 3.78 -6.12 13.46
N VAL A 42 2.81 -5.90 12.59
CA VAL A 42 1.98 -4.69 12.57
C VAL A 42 0.59 -5.01 13.07
N THR A 43 0.16 -4.32 14.13
CA THR A 43 -1.22 -4.40 14.64
C THR A 43 -2.19 -3.70 13.70
N LEU A 44 -3.35 -4.30 13.46
CA LEU A 44 -4.42 -3.77 12.63
C LEU A 44 -5.54 -3.13 13.46
N PRO A 45 -6.33 -2.18 12.91
CA PRO A 45 -6.20 -1.61 11.56
C PRO A 45 -5.05 -0.60 11.47
N LEU A 46 -4.57 -0.37 10.25
CA LEU A 46 -3.54 0.62 9.95
C LEU A 46 -4.00 1.53 8.80
N ASP A 47 -3.69 2.81 8.93
CA ASP A 47 -4.03 3.88 7.99
C ASP A 47 -2.78 4.76 7.82
N ILE A 48 -2.21 4.76 6.61
CA ILE A 48 -1.01 5.54 6.24
C ILE A 48 -1.41 6.56 5.19
N SER A 49 -1.02 7.82 5.36
CA SER A 49 -1.25 8.86 4.36
C SER A 49 0.01 9.66 4.07
N HIS A 50 0.18 10.04 2.81
CA HIS A 50 1.32 10.82 2.35
C HIS A 50 0.91 11.81 1.26
N ASP A 51 1.32 13.07 1.41
CA ASP A 51 1.19 14.09 0.38
C ASP A 51 2.35 13.94 -0.62
N ILE A 52 2.03 13.90 -1.90
CA ILE A 52 3.03 13.83 -2.97
C ILE A 52 2.67 14.73 -4.15
N TYR A 53 3.66 15.02 -4.99
CA TYR A 53 3.53 15.92 -6.12
C TYR A 53 4.03 15.27 -7.41
N GLY A 54 3.24 15.34 -8.48
CA GLY A 54 3.60 14.85 -9.81
C GLY A 54 2.45 14.23 -10.59
N THR A 55 2.67 14.00 -11.88
CA THR A 55 1.65 13.56 -12.86
C THR A 55 1.62 12.05 -13.10
N GLU A 56 2.72 11.35 -12.83
CA GLU A 56 2.89 9.90 -13.01
C GLU A 56 3.58 9.37 -11.77
N LEU A 57 2.83 8.68 -10.92
CA LEU A 57 3.22 8.37 -9.55
C LEU A 57 3.03 6.88 -9.25
N ASP A 58 4.12 6.20 -8.92
CA ASP A 58 4.09 4.79 -8.50
C ASP A 58 3.44 4.65 -7.13
N TYR A 59 2.54 3.69 -6.97
CA TYR A 59 2.02 3.30 -5.66
C TYR A 59 2.16 1.80 -5.44
N GLY A 60 2.31 1.42 -4.18
CA GLY A 60 2.48 0.03 -3.78
C GLY A 60 1.99 -0.19 -2.36
N PHE A 61 1.32 -1.31 -2.13
CA PHE A 61 0.91 -1.74 -0.80
C PHE A 61 0.95 -3.25 -0.72
N GLU A 62 1.77 -3.76 0.17
CA GLU A 62 1.97 -5.18 0.38
C GLU A 62 1.88 -5.48 1.88
N ALA A 63 1.18 -6.57 2.21
CA ALA A 63 1.13 -7.12 3.54
C ALA A 63 1.46 -8.61 3.47
N GLU A 64 2.30 -9.08 4.40
CA GLU A 64 2.65 -10.48 4.54
C GLU A 64 2.07 -11.07 5.83
N SER A 65 1.63 -12.32 5.77
CA SER A 65 1.13 -13.09 6.91
C SER A 65 1.59 -14.53 6.80
N SER A 66 1.95 -15.13 7.93
CA SER A 66 2.17 -16.55 8.08
C SER A 66 0.85 -17.34 8.17
N ASP A 67 -0.25 -16.67 8.51
CA ASP A 67 -1.60 -17.23 8.49
C ASP A 67 -2.32 -16.86 7.18
N SER A 68 -2.54 -17.87 6.32
CA SER A 68 -3.28 -17.72 5.06
C SER A 68 -4.78 -17.46 5.22
N SER A 69 -5.32 -17.71 6.41
CA SER A 69 -6.73 -17.51 6.73
C SER A 69 -7.02 -16.16 7.38
N ALA A 70 -5.99 -15.34 7.60
CA ALA A 70 -6.12 -14.00 8.11
C ALA A 70 -7.07 -13.17 7.20
N ASP A 71 -8.11 -12.62 7.80
CA ASP A 71 -9.06 -11.75 7.12
C ASP A 71 -8.48 -10.34 7.06
N VAL A 72 -7.90 -10.01 5.90
CA VAL A 72 -7.19 -8.77 5.61
C VAL A 72 -7.66 -8.22 4.27
N ILE A 73 -7.90 -6.91 4.22
CA ILE A 73 -8.28 -6.19 3.01
C ILE A 73 -7.37 -4.98 2.87
N LEU A 74 -6.56 -4.94 1.81
CA LEU A 74 -5.77 -3.79 1.43
C LEU A 74 -6.61 -2.86 0.55
N LYS A 75 -6.53 -1.55 0.80
CA LYS A 75 -7.16 -0.50 0.01
C LYS A 75 -6.19 0.64 -0.24
N VAL A 76 -6.11 1.09 -1.48
CA VAL A 76 -5.35 2.27 -1.88
C VAL A 76 -6.30 3.34 -2.37
N PHE A 77 -6.21 4.51 -1.75
CA PHE A 77 -6.95 5.71 -2.14
C PHE A 77 -5.98 6.78 -2.62
N ILE A 78 -6.36 7.51 -3.65
CA ILE A 78 -5.64 8.69 -4.14
C ILE A 78 -6.66 9.83 -4.23
N ASP A 79 -6.36 10.95 -3.57
CA ASP A 79 -7.25 12.12 -3.47
C ASP A 79 -8.65 11.80 -2.93
N GLY A 80 -8.73 10.75 -2.10
CA GLY A 80 -9.98 10.27 -1.51
C GLY A 80 -10.79 9.33 -2.40
N GLU A 81 -10.35 9.06 -3.63
CA GLU A 81 -10.95 8.06 -4.51
C GLU A 81 -10.30 6.69 -4.28
N LEU A 82 -11.12 5.64 -4.17
CA LEU A 82 -10.63 4.26 -4.08
C LEU A 82 -10.09 3.84 -5.45
N ILE A 83 -8.80 3.57 -5.53
CA ILE A 83 -8.12 3.17 -6.76
C ILE A 83 -8.15 1.65 -6.91
N GLU A 84 -7.81 0.94 -5.84
CA GLU A 84 -7.74 -0.53 -5.86
C GLU A 84 -7.98 -1.10 -4.46
N GLU A 85 -8.54 -2.31 -4.43
CA GLU A 85 -8.67 -3.12 -3.22
C GLU A 85 -8.30 -4.59 -3.52
N GLN A 86 -7.73 -5.27 -2.54
CA GLN A 86 -7.37 -6.68 -2.63
C GLN A 86 -7.46 -7.36 -1.26
N SER A 87 -7.95 -8.59 -1.22
CA SER A 87 -8.12 -9.37 0.00
C SER A 87 -7.65 -10.81 -0.11
N GLU A 88 -7.23 -11.26 -1.30
CA GLU A 88 -6.77 -12.64 -1.50
C GLU A 88 -5.27 -12.77 -1.27
N PHE A 89 -4.91 -13.58 -0.28
CA PHE A 89 -3.54 -13.98 -0.03
C PHE A 89 -3.03 -14.93 -1.12
N LEU A 90 -1.85 -14.62 -1.66
CA LEU A 90 -1.10 -15.49 -2.56
C LEU A 90 0.10 -16.07 -1.82
N PHE A 91 0.30 -17.39 -1.95
CA PHE A 91 1.47 -18.05 -1.37
C PHE A 91 2.74 -17.70 -2.14
N ASP A 92 3.72 -17.15 -1.45
CA ASP A 92 5.06 -16.89 -1.99
C ASP A 92 6.01 -18.01 -1.56
N SER A 93 6.41 -18.83 -2.53
CA SER A 93 7.31 -19.96 -2.29
C SER A 93 8.74 -19.57 -1.91
N ALA A 94 9.18 -18.34 -2.21
CA ALA A 94 10.55 -17.90 -1.93
C ALA A 94 10.72 -17.51 -0.46
N SER A 95 9.72 -16.82 0.11
CA SER A 95 9.67 -16.46 1.53
C SER A 95 8.95 -17.49 2.39
N SER A 96 8.21 -18.44 1.78
CA SER A 96 7.30 -19.35 2.47
C SER A 96 6.25 -18.61 3.31
N THR A 97 5.82 -17.43 2.85
CA THR A 97 4.78 -16.59 3.47
C THR A 97 3.58 -16.44 2.53
N TYR A 98 2.48 -15.94 3.06
CA TYR A 98 1.34 -15.50 2.26
C TYR A 98 1.40 -13.98 2.14
N SER A 99 1.15 -13.45 0.94
CA SER A 99 1.16 -12.01 0.71
C SER A 99 -0.07 -11.52 -0.03
N ILE A 100 -0.55 -10.33 0.32
CA ILE A 100 -1.53 -9.56 -0.46
C ILE A 100 -0.79 -8.33 -1.00
N LYS A 101 -0.96 -8.01 -2.28
CA LYS A 101 -0.21 -6.94 -2.94
C LYS A 101 -1.08 -6.12 -3.88
N ILE A 102 -0.91 -4.82 -3.86
CA ILE A 102 -1.44 -3.84 -4.81
C ILE A 102 -0.25 -3.02 -5.31
N PHE A 103 -0.03 -2.95 -6.62
CA PHE A 103 1.02 -2.12 -7.21
C PHE A 103 0.55 -1.54 -8.54
N GLY A 104 0.80 -0.26 -8.75
CA GLY A 104 0.39 0.42 -9.98
C GLY A 104 1.04 1.77 -10.17
N VAL A 105 0.63 2.43 -11.24
CA VAL A 105 1.04 3.79 -11.59
C VAL A 105 -0.21 4.63 -11.70
N PHE A 106 -0.32 5.65 -10.86
CA PHE A 106 -1.35 6.66 -10.96
C PHE A 106 -0.95 7.70 -12.01
N LYS A 107 -1.91 8.08 -12.86
CA LYS A 107 -1.75 9.12 -13.87
C LYS A 107 -2.97 10.02 -13.81
N ASP A 108 -2.76 11.30 -13.56
CA ASP A 108 -3.80 12.33 -13.59
C ASP A 108 -4.31 12.59 -15.03
#